data_AF-I4G9G3-F1
#
_entry.id   AF-I4G9G3-F1
#
_cell.length_a   1.000
_cell.length_b   1.000
_cell.length_c   1.000
_cell.angle_alpha   90.00
_cell.angle_beta   90.00
_cell.angle_gamma   90.00
#
_symmetry.space_group_name_H-M   'P 1'
#
loop_
_entity.id
_entity.type
_entity.pdbx_description
1 polymer ?
#
loop_
_entity_poly.entity_id
_entity_poly.type
_entity_poly.pdbx_seq_one_letter_code
_entity_poly.pdbx_strand_id
1 'polypeptide(L)'
;MTKLIQETFEQIALLSEEQQDSLATYLKKHLAEFLEEAEKERRIAEGTYTISDFNEKTQQAIQNIEEQKNLTVCQDQVELYQQLGI
;
A
#
# COMPACT_ATOMS: atom_id res chain seq x y z
N MET A 1 22.81 -10.00 7.17
CA MET A 1 22.69 -9.22 5.91
C MET A 1 22.41 -10.24 4.81
N THR A 2 21.31 -10.12 4.08
CA THR A 2 20.91 -11.09 3.06
C THR A 2 21.90 -11.05 1.90
N LYS A 3 22.25 -12.22 1.33
CA LYS A 3 23.18 -12.37 0.19
C LYS A 3 22.87 -11.39 -0.96
N LEU A 4 21.57 -11.14 -1.20
CA LEU A 4 21.08 -10.20 -2.19
C LEU A 4 21.51 -8.74 -1.96
N ILE A 5 21.50 -8.27 -0.70
CA ILE A 5 21.92 -6.90 -0.36
C ILE A 5 23.41 -6.73 -0.66
N GLN A 6 24.22 -7.72 -0.30
CA GLN A 6 25.64 -7.70 -0.57
C GLN A 6 25.92 -7.70 -2.08
N GLU A 7 25.29 -8.59 -2.84
CA GLU A 7 25.40 -8.64 -4.31
C GLU A 7 24.97 -7.32 -4.97
N THR A 8 23.96 -6.64 -4.42
CA THR A 8 23.48 -5.35 -4.93
C THR A 8 24.53 -4.25 -4.70
N PHE A 9 25.15 -4.18 -3.52
CA PHE A 9 26.23 -3.22 -3.28
C PHE A 9 27.47 -3.50 -4.13
N GLU A 10 27.81 -4.77 -4.34
CA GLU A 10 28.90 -5.16 -5.24
C GLU A 10 28.62 -4.72 -6.68
N GLN A 11 27.37 -4.85 -7.17
CA GLN A 11 26.97 -4.34 -8.49
C GLN A 11 27.01 -2.80 -8.57
N ILE A 12 26.57 -2.10 -7.53
CA ILE A 12 26.63 -0.63 -7.47
C ILE A 12 28.09 -0.16 -7.51
N ALA A 13 29.01 -0.86 -6.85
CA ALA A 13 30.43 -0.54 -6.84
C ALA A 13 31.09 -0.68 -8.23
N LEU A 14 30.48 -1.43 -9.16
CA LEU A 14 30.94 -1.56 -10.54
C LEU A 14 30.47 -0.42 -11.46
N LEU A 15 29.55 0.44 -10.99
CA LEU A 15 29.10 1.61 -11.73
C LEU A 15 30.17 2.71 -11.75
N SER A 16 30.13 3.60 -12.75
CA SER A 16 30.99 4.79 -12.76
C SER A 16 30.62 5.75 -11.62
N GLU A 17 31.53 6.62 -11.20
CA GLU A 17 31.26 7.62 -10.15
C GLU A 17 30.03 8.48 -10.46
N GLU A 18 29.89 8.94 -11.71
CA GLU A 18 28.72 9.72 -12.15
C GLU A 18 27.39 8.95 -12.01
N GLN A 19 27.40 7.65 -12.28
CA GLN A 19 26.24 6.78 -12.10
C GLN A 19 25.94 6.52 -10.63
N GLN A 20 26.97 6.36 -9.81
CA GLN A 20 26.82 6.22 -8.35
C GLN A 20 26.22 7.50 -7.74
N ASP A 21 26.68 8.68 -8.15
CA ASP A 21 26.14 9.97 -7.70
C ASP A 21 24.69 10.19 -8.15
N SER A 22 24.38 9.82 -9.39
CA SER A 22 23.02 9.88 -9.93
C SER A 22 22.08 8.94 -9.15
N LEU A 23 22.53 7.72 -8.86
CA LEU A 23 21.79 6.75 -8.06
C LEU A 23 21.58 7.24 -6.63
N ALA A 24 22.62 7.76 -5.98
CA ALA A 24 22.53 8.30 -4.62
C ALA A 24 21.52 9.46 -4.55
N THR A 25 21.53 10.35 -5.54
CA THR A 25 20.57 11.46 -5.64
C THR A 25 19.15 10.96 -5.83
N TYR A 26 18.95 9.97 -6.72
CA TYR A 26 17.65 9.37 -6.96
C TYR A 26 17.10 8.69 -5.70
N LEU A 27 17.90 7.85 -5.06
CA LEU A 27 17.53 7.18 -3.81
C LEU A 27 17.20 8.20 -2.73
N LYS A 28 18.01 9.25 -2.54
CA LYS A 28 17.73 10.29 -1.55
C LYS A 28 16.39 10.99 -1.79
N LYS A 29 16.00 11.19 -3.06
CA LYS A 29 14.74 11.84 -3.43
C LYS A 29 13.53 10.91 -3.23
N HIS A 30 13.68 9.62 -3.49
CA HIS A 30 12.58 8.65 -3.55
C HIS A 30 12.55 7.65 -2.39
N LEU A 31 13.47 7.74 -1.42
CA LEU A 31 13.57 6.78 -0.30
C LEU A 31 12.27 6.67 0.49
N ALA A 32 11.59 7.79 0.74
CA ALA A 32 10.35 7.78 1.50
C ALA A 32 9.25 6.97 0.79
N GLU A 33 9.12 7.11 -0.53
CA GLU A 33 8.15 6.39 -1.35
C GLU A 33 8.44 4.88 -1.32
N PHE A 34 9.71 4.47 -1.46
CA PHE A 34 10.08 3.06 -1.38
C PHE A 34 9.81 2.44 0.00
N LEU A 35 10.05 3.19 1.07
CA LEU A 35 9.76 2.71 2.43
C LEU A 35 8.26 2.58 2.68
N GLU A 36 7.46 3.52 2.17
CA GLU A 36 6.00 3.45 2.28
C GLU A 36 5.43 2.25 1.51
N GLU A 37 5.93 1.99 0.31
CA GLU A 37 5.53 0.84 -0.50
C GLU A 37 5.93 -0.49 0.16
N ALA A 38 7.18 -0.62 0.63
CA ALA A 38 7.65 -1.82 1.31
C ALA A 38 6.86 -2.12 2.59
N GLU A 39 6.52 -1.08 3.36
CA GLU A 39 5.71 -1.22 4.56
C GLU A 39 4.25 -1.58 4.23
N LYS A 40 3.69 -1.05 3.13
CA LYS A 40 2.38 -1.48 2.61
C LYS A 40 2.39 -2.96 2.23
N GLU A 41 3.39 -3.42 1.47
CA GLU A 41 3.51 -4.83 1.09
C GLU A 41 3.63 -5.75 2.31
N ARG A 42 4.42 -5.33 3.32
CA ARG A 42 4.55 -6.05 4.59
C ARG A 42 3.19 -6.21 5.28
N ARG A 43 2.42 -5.12 5.41
CA ARG A 43 1.08 -5.17 6.00
C ARG A 43 0.13 -6.10 5.26
N ILE A 44 0.17 -6.09 3.92
CA ILE A 44 -0.64 -6.98 3.08
C ILE A 44 -0.27 -8.45 3.35
N ALA A 45 1.03 -8.76 3.37
CA ALA A 45 1.52 -10.11 3.59
C ALA A 45 1.19 -10.64 5.00
N GLU A 46 1.21 -9.76 6.02
CA GLU A 46 0.86 -10.10 7.40
C GLU A 46 -0.65 -10.05 7.69
N GLY A 47 -1.46 -9.55 6.74
CA GLY A 47 -2.89 -9.38 6.91
C GLY A 47 -3.29 -8.22 7.83
N THR A 48 -2.37 -7.29 8.12
CA THR A 48 -2.59 -6.15 9.03
C THR A 48 -2.94 -4.88 8.24
N TYR A 49 -3.97 -4.96 7.39
CA TYR A 49 -4.37 -3.87 6.50
C TYR A 49 -4.79 -2.60 7.26
N THR A 50 -4.54 -1.45 6.63
CA THR A 50 -4.99 -0.13 7.07
C THR A 50 -5.89 0.49 5.99
N ILE A 51 -6.67 1.51 6.36
CA ILE A 51 -7.56 2.19 5.40
C ILE A 51 -6.80 2.74 4.18
N SER A 52 -5.57 3.25 4.38
CA SER A 52 -4.70 3.78 3.31
C SER A 52 -4.27 2.74 2.28
N ASP A 53 -4.41 1.45 2.58
CA ASP A 53 -4.01 0.39 1.65
C ASP A 53 -5.03 0.19 0.51
N PHE A 54 -6.27 0.67 0.69
CA PHE A 54 -7.35 0.55 -0.29
C PHE A 54 -7.40 1.72 -1.28
N ASN A 55 -8.11 1.55 -2.40
CA ASN A 55 -8.36 2.67 -3.33
C ASN A 55 -9.31 3.71 -2.74
N GLU A 56 -9.33 4.92 -3.30
CA GLU A 56 -10.13 6.05 -2.80
C GLU A 56 -11.62 5.73 -2.63
N LYS A 57 -12.22 4.97 -3.57
CA LYS A 57 -13.64 4.62 -3.49
C LYS A 57 -13.93 3.72 -2.29
N THR A 58 -13.05 2.77 -2.03
CA THR A 58 -13.16 1.88 -0.87
C THR A 58 -12.90 2.65 0.43
N GLN A 59 -11.91 3.54 0.46
CA GLN A 59 -11.67 4.41 1.63
C GLN A 59 -12.91 5.25 1.96
N GLN A 60 -13.52 5.88 0.96
CA GLN A 60 -14.73 6.68 1.15
C GLN A 60 -15.92 5.82 1.60
N ALA A 61 -16.05 4.59 1.10
CA ALA A 61 -17.10 3.67 1.54
C ALA A 61 -16.92 3.28 3.02
N ILE A 62 -15.69 3.03 3.47
CA ILE A 62 -15.37 2.77 4.89
C ILE A 62 -15.73 3.99 5.75
N GLN A 63 -15.32 5.19 5.34
CA GLN A 63 -15.65 6.43 6.06
C GLN A 63 -17.17 6.65 6.14
N ASN A 64 -17.91 6.36 5.06
CA ASN A 64 -19.37 6.45 5.08
C ASN A 64 -19.98 5.50 6.11
N ILE A 65 -19.42 4.31 6.30
CA ILE A 65 -19.84 3.36 7.34
C ILE A 65 -19.54 3.91 8.74
N GLU A 66 -18.31 4.38 8.98
CA GLU A 66 -17.88 4.91 10.28
C GLU A 66 -18.69 6.15 10.70
N GLU A 67 -19.00 7.03 9.75
CA GLU A 67 -19.76 8.26 9.98
C GLU A 67 -21.28 8.08 9.83
N GLN A 68 -21.75 6.86 9.59
CA GLN A 68 -23.17 6.53 9.37
C GLN A 68 -23.83 7.34 8.25
N LYS A 69 -23.08 7.66 7.19
CA LYS A 69 -23.55 8.40 6.01
C LYS A 69 -23.93 7.44 4.89
N ASN A 70 -25.05 7.72 4.22
CA ASN A 70 -25.50 6.99 3.03
C ASN A 70 -25.62 5.47 3.23
N LEU A 71 -25.99 5.03 4.44
CA LEU A 71 -26.18 3.61 4.76
C LEU A 71 -27.65 3.21 4.58
N THR A 72 -27.87 2.08 3.92
CA THR A 72 -29.17 1.40 3.89
C THR A 72 -29.19 0.37 5.01
N VAL A 73 -30.10 0.54 5.97
CA VAL A 73 -30.29 -0.40 7.07
C VAL A 73 -31.41 -1.38 6.70
N CYS A 74 -31.11 -2.67 6.76
CA CYS A 74 -32.09 -3.74 6.54
C CYS A 74 -32.45 -4.40 7.88
N GLN A 75 -33.70 -4.80 8.03
CA GLN A 75 -34.22 -5.42 9.26
C GLN A 75 -33.81 -6.90 9.37
N ASP A 76 -33.71 -7.58 8.22
CA ASP A 76 -33.35 -8.99 8.16
C ASP A 76 -32.61 -9.36 6.86
N GLN A 77 -32.23 -10.63 6.76
CA GLN A 77 -31.52 -11.19 5.62
C GLN A 77 -32.36 -11.19 4.34
N VAL A 78 -33.69 -11.34 4.44
CA VAL A 78 -34.59 -11.36 3.27
C VAL A 78 -34.67 -9.97 2.66
N GLU A 79 -34.82 -8.94 3.47
CA GLU A 79 -34.80 -7.55 3.03
C GLU A 79 -33.44 -7.17 2.43
N LEU A 80 -32.33 -7.62 3.05
CA LEU A 80 -30.98 -7.39 2.52
C LEU A 80 -30.84 -7.94 1.09
N TYR A 81 -31.26 -9.17 0.83
CA TYR A 81 -31.17 -9.77 -0.50
C TYR A 81 -32.06 -9.07 -1.52
N GLN A 82 -33.26 -8.65 -1.12
CA GLN A 82 -34.13 -7.84 -1.97
C GLN A 82 -33.49 -6.49 -2.34
N GLN A 83 -32.86 -5.79 -1.39
CA GLN A 83 -32.16 -4.53 -1.65
C GLN A 83 -30.92 -4.70 -2.53
N LEU A 84 -30.22 -5.83 -2.42
CA LEU A 84 -29.06 -6.16 -3.24
C LEU A 84 -29.43 -6.69 -4.63
N GLY A 85 -30.68 -7.09 -4.85
CA GLY A 85 -31.13 -7.67 -6.12
C GLY A 85 -30.55 -9.05 -6.42
N ILE A 86 -30.24 -9.83 -5.38
CA ILE A 86 -29.65 -11.19 -5.46
C ILE A 86 -30.53 -12.24 -4.81
#